data_AF-A0A511V858-F1
#
_entry.id   AF-A0A511V858-F1
#
_cell.length_a   1.000
_cell.length_b   1.000
_cell.length_c   1.000
_cell.angle_alpha   90.00
_cell.angle_beta   90.00
_cell.angle_gamma   90.00
#
_symmetry.space_group_name_H-M   'P 1'
#
loop_
_entity.id
_entity.type
_entity.pdbx_description
1 polymer ?
#
loop_
_entity_poly.entity_id
_entity_poly.type
_entity_poly.pdbx_seq_one_letter_code
_entity_poly.pdbx_strand_id
1 'polypeptide(L)'
;MWFDHYDTDWEINLLAFDEDGRRPEDLFDGFYRTAHREGRECAQFTIMPKNSNLCIVQIRIFPDGKITIESHPSVFIRILWNKKQIMITCAEWEDTGDRFYI
;
A
#
# COMPACT_ATOMS: atom_id res chain seq x y z
N MET A 1 -2.46 -4.87 10.38
CA MET A 1 -2.00 -3.59 10.96
C MET A 1 -2.90 -2.46 10.47
N TRP A 2 -3.18 -1.48 11.33
CA TRP A 2 -3.92 -0.26 11.01
C TRP A 2 -2.91 0.88 10.89
N PHE A 3 -2.95 1.63 9.80
CA PHE A 3 -2.12 2.81 9.64
C PHE A 3 -2.91 4.02 10.14
N ASP A 4 -2.33 4.80 11.06
CA ASP A 4 -3.00 5.93 11.70
C ASP A 4 -3.68 6.83 10.67
N HIS A 5 -4.95 7.14 10.95
CA HIS A 5 -5.86 7.86 10.08
C HIS A 5 -5.24 9.19 9.61
N TYR A 6 -4.95 9.25 8.32
CA TYR A 6 -4.80 10.52 7.61
C TYR A 6 -6.19 11.14 7.38
N ASP A 7 -6.28 12.36 6.86
CA ASP A 7 -7.54 13.08 6.57
C ASP A 7 -8.33 12.41 5.42
N THR A 8 -8.68 11.15 5.62
CA THR A 8 -9.44 10.27 4.75
C THR A 8 -10.28 9.35 5.63
N ASP A 9 -11.52 9.16 5.21
CA ASP A 9 -12.45 8.24 5.84
C ASP A 9 -12.29 6.79 5.36
N TRP A 10 -11.23 6.53 4.60
CA TRP A 10 -10.87 5.21 4.11
C TRP A 10 -9.96 4.48 5.08
N GLU A 11 -10.28 3.21 5.29
CA GLU A 11 -9.52 2.28 6.09
C GLU A 11 -8.61 1.43 5.19
N ILE A 12 -7.31 1.38 5.49
CA ILE A 12 -6.35 0.56 4.74
C ILE A 12 -5.80 -0.54 5.64
N ASN A 13 -6.01 -1.79 5.23
CA ASN A 13 -5.55 -2.98 5.92
C ASN A 13 -4.47 -3.70 5.14
N LEU A 14 -3.35 -3.95 5.80
CA LEU A 14 -2.30 -4.81 5.28
C LEU A 14 -2.40 -6.21 5.88
N LEU A 15 -2.40 -7.20 4.99
CA LEU A 15 -2.40 -8.64 5.23
C LEU A 15 -1.13 -9.26 4.63
N ALA A 16 -0.68 -10.37 5.21
CA ALA A 16 0.39 -11.20 4.70
C ALA A 16 -0.21 -12.53 4.23
N PHE A 17 0.46 -13.23 3.33
CA PHE A 17 0.10 -14.62 3.05
C PHE A 17 0.43 -15.47 4.29
N ASP A 18 -0.52 -16.31 4.71
CA ASP A 18 -0.43 -17.12 5.93
C ASP A 18 0.80 -18.07 5.94
N GLU A 19 1.38 -18.35 4.78
CA GLU A 19 2.49 -19.31 4.60
C GLU A 19 3.79 -18.87 5.31
N ASP A 20 3.98 -17.58 5.57
CA ASP A 20 5.23 -17.05 6.16
C ASP A 20 5.24 -17.00 7.69
N GLY A 21 4.09 -17.24 8.35
CA GLY A 21 3.95 -17.18 9.82
C GLY A 21 4.33 -15.83 10.48
N ARG A 22 4.61 -14.80 9.67
CA ARG A 22 5.07 -13.48 10.11
C ARG A 22 3.97 -12.45 9.94
N ARG A 23 3.95 -11.47 10.85
CA ARG A 23 2.97 -10.40 10.78
C ARG A 23 3.38 -9.40 9.71
N PRO A 24 2.43 -8.77 9.00
CA PRO A 24 2.78 -7.78 7.98
C PRO A 24 3.62 -6.61 8.53
N GLU A 25 3.39 -6.22 9.78
CA GLU A 25 4.15 -5.18 10.48
C GLU A 25 5.63 -5.53 10.71
N ASP A 26 6.01 -6.81 10.66
CA ASP A 26 7.41 -7.25 10.75
C ASP A 26 8.11 -7.16 9.39
N LEU A 27 7.35 -7.14 8.30
CA LEU A 27 7.85 -7.23 6.92
C LEU A 27 7.81 -5.87 6.20
N PHE A 28 6.84 -5.03 6.54
CA PHE A 28 6.55 -3.81 5.80
C PHE A 28 6.40 -2.60 6.72
N ASP A 29 6.82 -1.45 6.19
CA ASP A 29 6.46 -0.14 6.69
C ASP A 29 5.37 0.45 5.80
N GLY A 30 4.47 1.22 6.41
CA GLY A 30 3.48 2.00 5.69
C GLY A 30 3.28 3.36 6.31
N PHE A 31 3.09 4.36 5.46
CA PHE A 31 2.94 5.75 5.90
C PHE A 31 2.01 6.54 4.98
N TYR A 32 1.40 7.57 5.56
CA TYR A 32 0.58 8.53 4.84
C TYR A 32 1.34 9.84 4.59
N ARG A 33 0.98 10.52 3.49
CA ARG A 33 1.39 11.90 3.21
C ARG A 33 0.37 12.60 2.31
N THR A 34 0.39 13.93 2.32
CA THR A 34 -0.20 14.72 1.23
C THR A 34 0.63 14.53 -0.04
N ALA A 35 -0.02 14.36 -1.18
CA ALA A 35 0.65 14.32 -2.48
C ALA A 35 -0.14 15.12 -3.52
N HIS A 36 0.55 15.56 -4.58
CA HIS A 36 -0.07 16.19 -5.74
C HIS A 36 0.11 15.29 -6.96
N ARG A 37 -1.00 14.87 -7.58
CA ARG A 37 -1.03 14.09 -8.83
C ARG A 37 -2.06 14.66 -9.78
N GLU A 38 -1.71 14.71 -11.07
CA GLU A 38 -2.60 15.26 -12.11
C GLU A 38 -3.07 16.70 -11.79
N GLY A 39 -2.23 17.50 -11.11
CA GLY A 39 -2.56 18.85 -10.66
C GLY A 39 -3.53 18.93 -9.48
N ARG A 40 -3.81 17.81 -8.81
CA ARG A 40 -4.77 17.72 -7.70
C ARG A 40 -4.10 17.18 -6.44
N GLU A 41 -4.47 17.76 -5.30
CA GLU A 41 -4.07 17.24 -3.99
C GLU A 41 -4.82 15.92 -3.67
N CYS A 42 -4.14 15.00 -3.01
CA CYS A 42 -4.69 13.72 -2.56
C CYS A 42 -3.97 13.23 -1.31
N ALA A 43 -4.67 12.39 -0.53
CA ALA A 43 -4.04 11.57 0.50
C ALA A 43 -3.33 10.41 -0.19
N GLN A 44 -2.02 10.27 0.02
CA GLN A 44 -1.26 9.13 -0.48
C GLN A 44 -0.84 8.23 0.68
N PHE A 45 -1.22 6.97 0.60
CA PHE A 45 -0.68 5.89 1.40
C PHE A 45 0.40 5.14 0.62
N THR A 46 1.47 4.73 1.29
CA THR A 46 2.61 4.04 0.67
C THR A 46 3.05 2.87 1.53
N ILE A 47 3.33 1.73 0.91
CA ILE A 47 3.91 0.55 1.55
C ILE A 47 5.29 0.26 0.96
N MET A 48 6.23 -0.06 1.84
CA MET A 48 7.60 -0.47 1.51
C MET A 48 8.00 -1.69 2.33
N PRO A 49 8.77 -2.65 1.78
CA PRO A 49 9.42 -3.68 2.57
C PRO A 49 10.45 -3.07 3.52
N LYS A 50 10.55 -3.56 4.76
CA LYS A 50 11.53 -3.06 5.75
C LYS A 50 12.99 -3.27 5.34
N ASN A 51 13.23 -4.27 4.49
CA ASN A 51 14.54 -4.62 3.97
C ASN A 51 14.87 -3.96 2.61
N SER A 52 14.01 -3.07 2.09
CA SER A 52 14.19 -2.48 0.76
C SER A 52 13.72 -1.03 0.70
N ASN A 53 14.33 -0.23 -0.18
CA ASN A 53 13.83 1.12 -0.52
C ASN A 53 12.78 1.10 -1.65
N LEU A 54 12.30 -0.08 -2.05
CA LEU A 54 11.29 -0.21 -3.09
C LEU A 54 9.90 0.13 -2.54
N CYS A 55 9.19 0.97 -3.28
CA CYS A 55 7.77 1.20 -3.07
C CYS A 55 6.96 0.09 -3.75
N ILE A 56 6.29 -0.76 -2.96
CA ILE A 56 5.51 -1.88 -3.51
C ILE A 56 4.03 -1.55 -3.70
N VAL A 57 3.49 -0.57 -2.97
CA VAL A 57 2.12 -0.07 -3.14
C VAL A 57 2.08 1.43 -2.91
N GLN A 58 1.39 2.16 -3.79
CA GLN A 58 0.89 3.51 -3.55
C GLN A 58 -0.59 3.56 -3.81
N ILE A 59 -1.36 3.97 -2.81
CA ILE A 59 -2.78 4.25 -2.93
C ILE A 59 -2.96 5.75 -2.79
N ARG A 60 -3.71 6.36 -3.69
CA ARG A 60 -4.04 7.78 -3.64
C ARG A 60 -5.54 7.94 -3.62
N ILE A 61 -6.01 8.71 -2.64
CA ILE A 61 -7.43 8.95 -2.39
C ILE A 61 -7.65 10.45 -2.56
N PHE A 62 -8.43 10.81 -3.57
CA PHE A 62 -8.74 12.20 -3.89
C PHE A 62 -9.98 12.66 -3.12
N PRO A 63 -10.15 13.98 -2.89
CA PRO A 63 -11.30 14.51 -2.17
C PRO A 63 -12.68 14.20 -2.79
N ASP A 64 -12.73 13.89 -4.08
CA ASP A 64 -13.95 13.47 -4.79
C ASP A 64 -14.25 11.96 -4.63
N GLY A 65 -13.43 11.24 -3.87
CA GLY A 65 -13.54 9.79 -3.67
C GLY A 65 -12.90 8.96 -4.79
N LYS A 66 -12.27 9.56 -5.81
CA LYS A 66 -11.47 8.81 -6.79
C LYS A 66 -10.30 8.13 -6.07
N ILE A 67 -10.05 6.87 -6.41
CA ILE A 67 -8.88 6.13 -5.92
C ILE A 67 -8.00 5.74 -7.10
N THR A 68 -6.69 5.96 -6.98
CA THR A 68 -5.70 5.39 -7.88
C THR A 68 -4.71 4.52 -7.12
N ILE A 69 -4.28 3.44 -7.76
CA ILE A 69 -3.44 2.42 -7.14
C ILE A 69 -2.31 2.07 -8.10
N GLU A 70 -1.08 2.19 -7.62
CA GLU A 70 0.12 1.69 -8.26
C GLU A 70 0.67 0.58 -7.36
N SER A 71 0.89 -0.61 -7.90
CA SER A 71 1.37 -1.73 -7.10
C SER A 71 2.33 -2.62 -7.88
N HIS A 72 3.22 -3.28 -7.15
CA HIS A 72 4.03 -4.36 -7.69
C HIS A 72 3.14 -5.55 -8.12
N PRO A 73 3.48 -6.30 -9.18
CA PRO A 73 2.68 -7.45 -9.66
C PRO A 73 2.39 -8.55 -8.62
N SER A 74 3.22 -8.68 -7.58
CA SER A 74 3.05 -9.67 -6.51
C SER A 74 2.07 -9.24 -5.40
N VAL A 75 1.45 -8.06 -5.53
CA VAL A 75 0.51 -7.54 -4.54
C VAL A 75 -0.93 -7.73 -5.01
N PHE A 76 -1.79 -8.23 -4.12
CA PHE A 76 -3.22 -8.34 -4.36
C PHE A 76 -3.95 -7.24 -3.59
N ILE A 77 -4.83 -6.50 -4.28
CA ILE A 77 -5.55 -5.38 -3.71
C ILE A 77 -7.06 -5.56 -3.94
N ARG A 78 -7.84 -5.40 -2.87
CA ARG A 78 -9.30 -5.44 -2.91
C ARG A 78 -9.88 -4.15 -2.34
N ILE A 79 -10.76 -3.50 -3.11
CA ILE A 79 -11.47 -2.28 -2.70
C ILE A 79 -12.92 -2.64 -2.36
N LEU A 80 -13.34 -2.33 -1.14
CA LEU A 80 -14.70 -2.51 -0.65
C LEU A 80 -15.35 -1.13 -0.48
N TRP A 81 -15.86 -0.57 -1.59
CA TRP A 81 -16.43 0.78 -1.66
C TRP A 81 -17.49 1.07 -0.60
N ASN A 82 -18.43 0.14 -0.36
CA ASN A 82 -19.50 0.31 0.62
C ASN A 82 -18.99 0.42 2.06
N LYS A 83 -17.79 -0.07 2.34
CA LYS A 83 -17.15 -0.03 3.66
C LYS A 83 -16.02 1.00 3.74
N LYS A 84 -15.74 1.72 2.63
CA LYS A 84 -14.56 2.58 2.46
C LYS A 84 -13.28 1.89 2.94
N GLN A 85 -13.09 0.64 2.51
CA GLN A 85 -11.99 -0.20 2.98
C GLN A 85 -11.14 -0.68 1.80
N ILE A 86 -9.82 -0.63 1.95
CA ILE A 86 -8.85 -1.18 1.00
C ILE A 86 -8.05 -2.25 1.74
N MET A 87 -8.07 -3.47 1.19
CA MET A 87 -7.28 -4.59 1.70
C MET A 87 -6.13 -4.85 0.75
N ILE A 88 -4.94 -4.99 1.32
CA ILE A 88 -3.69 -5.23 0.59
C ILE A 88 -3.10 -6.52 1.12
N THR A 89 -2.82 -7.48 0.24
CA THR A 89 -2.15 -8.73 0.58
C THR A 89 -0.81 -8.78 -0.16
N CYS A 90 0.28 -8.91 0.61
CA CYS A 90 1.66 -8.99 0.11
C CYS A 90 2.34 -10.26 0.64
N ALA A 91 3.23 -10.86 -0.15
CA ALA A 91 4.18 -11.87 0.31
C ALA A 91 5.49 -11.20 0.74
N GLU A 92 6.31 -11.88 1.55
CA GLU A 92 7.65 -11.38 1.86
C GLU A 92 8.40 -10.96 0.59
N TRP A 93 9.06 -9.81 0.67
CA TRP A 93 9.95 -9.35 -0.37
C TRP A 93 11.35 -9.91 -0.12
N GLU A 94 11.72 -10.95 -0.86
CA GLU A 94 13.12 -11.32 -1.02
C GLU A 94 13.74 -10.39 -2.05
N ASP A 95 14.69 -9.55 -1.61
CA ASP A 95 15.54 -8.82 -2.56
C ASP A 95 16.47 -9.84 -3.21
N THR A 96 16.01 -10.49 -4.29
CA THR A 96 16.81 -11.48 -5.01
C THR A 96 17.97 -10.84 -5.79
N GLY A 97 18.16 -9.51 -5.71
CA GLY A 97 19.24 -8.82 -6.40
C GLY A 97 19.10 -8.80 -7.92
N ASP A 98 18.00 -9.36 -8.46
CA ASP A 98 17.74 -9.37 -9.89
C ASP A 98 17.28 -7.98 -10.33
N ARG A 99 18.29 -7.23 -10.76
CA ARG A 99 18.13 -6.02 -11.57
C ARG A 99 17.37 -6.39 -12.83
N PHE A 100 16.05 -6.22 -12.82
CA PHE A 100 15.28 -6.13 -14.05
C PHE A 100 15.64 -4.79 -14.73
N TYR A 101 16.65 -4.82 -15.59
CA TYR A 101 16.86 -3.80 -16.59
C TYR A 101 15.70 -3.90 -17.58
N ILE A 102 14.93 -2.81 -17.72
CA ILE A 102 14.04 -2.58 -18.87
C ILE A 102 14.80 -1.71 -19.87
#